data_AF-A0A2R5F085-F1
#
_entry.id   AF-A0A2R5F085-F1
#
_cell.length_a   1.000
_cell.length_b   1.000
_cell.length_c   1.000
_cell.angle_alpha   90.00
_cell.angle_beta   90.00
_cell.angle_gamma   90.00
#
_symmetry.space_group_name_H-M   'P 1'
#
loop_
_entity.id
_entity.type
_entity.pdbx_description
1 polymer ?
#
loop_
_entity_poly.entity_id
_entity_poly.type
_entity_poly.pdbx_seq_one_letter_code
_entity_poly.pdbx_strand_id
1 'polypeptide(L)'
;MSDHIDFLVDDQTNMSDQTPSDQTKVSDLKDITKDLVVVVVDEQEQIRLINEIESHFVQRRGKGLAVSPSDFQEIQQLVAAGVPSPLIKTCIDRAFDEYRPRHSRDEIRSFSFCVPRIYDAWEKSKAITAAVPHVAVALGSGYQPAGYKSKQQRELDELERLREEELKREQASGH
;
A
#
# COMPACT_ATOMS: atom_id res chain seq x y z
N MET A 1 -61.44 5.27 46.08
CA MET A 1 -62.15 4.70 44.92
C MET A 1 -61.82 5.63 43.77
N SER A 2 -60.68 5.40 43.09
CA SER A 2 -60.60 4.52 41.91
C SER A 2 -61.09 5.29 40.67
N ASP A 3 -60.37 5.53 39.58
CA ASP A 3 -59.02 5.18 39.11
C ASP A 3 -58.67 6.24 38.02
N HIS A 4 -57.50 6.89 38.12
CA HIS A 4 -56.38 6.79 37.19
C HIS A 4 -56.72 6.90 35.69
N ILE A 5 -56.50 8.12 35.15
CA ILE A 5 -56.37 8.37 33.71
C ILE A 5 -54.93 8.00 33.34
N ASP A 6 -54.76 6.86 32.67
CA ASP A 6 -53.49 6.49 32.04
C ASP A 6 -53.47 6.97 30.59
N PHE A 7 -52.65 7.98 30.40
CA PHE A 7 -52.04 8.38 29.14
C PHE A 7 -51.04 7.28 28.75
N LEU A 8 -51.27 6.58 27.63
CA LEU A 8 -50.20 5.90 26.91
C LEU A 8 -50.43 6.00 25.41
N VAL A 9 -49.60 6.84 24.80
CA VAL A 9 -49.22 6.81 23.38
C VAL A 9 -48.26 5.64 23.21
N ASP A 10 -48.57 4.71 22.31
CA ASP A 10 -47.68 3.86 21.51
C ASP A 10 -48.61 2.95 20.68
N ASP A 11 -48.51 2.86 19.37
CA ASP A 11 -47.48 2.11 18.68
C ASP A 11 -47.60 2.46 17.18
N GLN A 12 -46.62 3.18 16.64
CA GLN A 12 -46.45 3.28 15.19
C GLN A 12 -45.65 2.05 14.75
N THR A 13 -46.37 0.98 14.38
CA THR A 13 -45.79 -0.15 13.65
C THR A 13 -45.11 0.33 12.38
N ASN A 14 -43.78 0.29 12.47
CA ASN A 14 -42.76 0.46 11.46
C ASN A 14 -43.00 -0.49 10.27
N MET A 15 -43.22 0.06 9.07
CA MET A 15 -43.20 -0.70 7.82
C MET A 15 -41.75 -0.93 7.39
N SER A 16 -41.21 -2.11 7.69
CA SER A 16 -39.90 -2.56 7.23
C SER A 16 -40.02 -3.73 6.24
N ASP A 17 -39.17 -3.66 5.22
CA ASP A 17 -38.65 -4.73 4.36
C ASP A 17 -39.59 -5.48 3.41
N GLN A 18 -39.41 -5.22 2.11
CA GLN A 18 -38.81 -6.20 1.19
C GLN A 18 -38.70 -5.63 -0.23
N THR A 19 -37.47 -5.31 -0.65
CA THR A 19 -37.12 -5.27 -2.08
C THR A 19 -36.38 -6.56 -2.44
N PRO A 20 -36.80 -7.29 -3.49
CA PRO A 20 -36.12 -8.51 -3.88
C PRO A 20 -34.74 -8.20 -4.48
N SER A 21 -33.73 -8.83 -3.87
CA SER A 21 -32.36 -8.93 -4.33
C SER A 21 -32.31 -9.58 -5.72
N ASP A 22 -32.02 -8.81 -6.77
CA ASP A 22 -31.58 -9.34 -8.06
C ASP A 22 -30.05 -9.35 -8.10
N GLN A 23 -29.48 -10.51 -7.80
CA GLN A 23 -28.07 -10.78 -7.99
C GLN A 23 -27.83 -11.07 -9.47
N THR A 24 -27.44 -10.06 -10.23
CA THR A 24 -26.81 -10.28 -11.54
C THR A 24 -25.30 -10.04 -11.42
N LYS A 25 -24.58 -11.17 -11.43
CA LYS A 25 -23.13 -11.27 -11.63
C LYS A 25 -22.69 -10.45 -12.83
N VAL A 26 -21.67 -9.60 -12.65
CA VAL A 26 -20.63 -9.35 -13.66
C VAL A 26 -19.29 -9.19 -12.94
N SER A 27 -18.66 -10.32 -12.65
CA SER A 27 -17.23 -10.34 -12.41
C SER A 27 -16.58 -10.34 -13.78
N ASP A 28 -16.04 -9.20 -14.22
CA ASP A 28 -14.90 -9.12 -15.15
C ASP A 28 -14.57 -7.64 -15.40
N LEU A 29 -13.30 -7.29 -15.16
CA LEU A 29 -12.42 -6.38 -15.92
C LEU A 29 -11.28 -5.93 -14.99
N LYS A 30 -10.29 -6.82 -14.83
CA LYS A 30 -8.93 -6.40 -14.50
C LYS A 30 -8.27 -5.98 -15.81
N ASP A 31 -8.37 -4.70 -16.13
CA ASP A 31 -7.53 -4.10 -17.16
C ASP A 31 -6.60 -3.06 -16.53
N ILE A 32 -5.40 -3.05 -17.08
CA ILE A 32 -4.19 -2.48 -16.55
C ILE A 32 -4.09 -1.05 -17.06
N THR A 33 -4.30 -0.08 -16.18
CA THR A 33 -3.92 1.30 -16.48
C THR A 33 -2.68 1.65 -15.66
N LYS A 34 -1.53 1.36 -16.29
CA LYS A 34 -0.25 2.00 -16.01
C LYS A 34 -0.36 3.47 -16.40
N ASP A 35 -0.84 4.30 -15.49
CA ASP A 35 -0.65 5.74 -15.48
C ASP A 35 -0.82 6.19 -14.03
N LEU A 36 -0.05 7.17 -13.55
CA LEU A 36 0.09 7.54 -12.14
C LEU A 36 -1.21 7.33 -11.35
N VAL A 37 -1.28 6.22 -10.60
CA VAL A 37 -2.41 5.96 -9.72
C VAL A 37 -2.26 6.95 -8.58
N VAL A 38 -2.93 8.10 -8.69
CA VAL A 38 -3.47 8.75 -7.50
C VAL A 38 -4.36 7.68 -6.89
N VAL A 39 -3.79 6.92 -5.95
CA VAL A 39 -4.55 5.93 -5.21
C VAL A 39 -5.53 6.79 -4.42
N VAL A 40 -6.76 6.89 -4.92
CA VAL A 40 -7.89 7.19 -4.07
C VAL A 40 -7.98 5.97 -3.16
N VAL A 41 -7.12 5.96 -2.15
CA VAL A 41 -7.13 4.95 -1.11
C VAL A 41 -8.48 5.14 -0.45
N ASP A 42 -9.33 4.13 -0.57
CA ASP A 42 -10.60 4.07 0.15
C ASP A 42 -10.37 4.52 1.60
N GLU A 43 -11.27 5.34 2.15
CA GLU A 43 -11.10 5.92 3.49
C GLU A 43 -10.85 4.80 4.54
N GLN A 44 -11.48 3.64 4.36
CA GLN A 44 -11.25 2.48 5.23
C GLN A 44 -9.86 1.90 5.06
N GLU A 45 -9.33 1.90 3.84
CA GLU A 45 -7.96 1.43 3.59
C GLU A 45 -6.94 2.41 4.18
N GLN A 46 -7.17 3.73 4.12
CA GLN A 46 -6.31 4.69 4.82
C GLN A 46 -6.31 4.43 6.33
N ILE A 47 -7.49 4.26 6.93
CA ILE A 47 -7.63 3.94 8.35
C ILE A 47 -6.90 2.64 8.70
N ARG A 48 -7.01 1.60 7.86
CA ARG A 48 -6.28 0.34 8.05
C ARG A 48 -4.77 0.54 8.03
N LEU A 49 -4.26 1.26 7.03
CA LEU A 49 -2.82 1.54 6.90
C LEU A 49 -2.30 2.36 8.08
N ILE A 50 -3.03 3.39 8.50
CA ILE A 50 -2.68 4.23 9.66
C ILE A 50 -2.60 3.35 10.92
N ASN A 51 -3.62 2.55 11.21
CA ASN A 51 -3.66 1.66 12.37
C ASN A 51 -2.52 0.62 12.33
N GLU A 52 -2.22 0.09 11.14
CA GLU A 52 -1.14 -0.87 10.93
C GLU A 52 0.24 -0.25 11.23
N ILE A 53 0.47 0.99 10.78
CA ILE A 53 1.70 1.75 11.04
C ILE A 53 1.80 2.12 12.52
N GLU A 54 0.71 2.60 13.12
CA GLU A 54 0.65 2.96 14.53
C GLU A 54 0.99 1.76 15.42
N SER A 55 0.31 0.64 15.19
CA SER A 55 0.53 -0.61 15.94
C SER A 55 1.99 -1.06 15.83
N HIS A 56 2.57 -1.00 14.64
CA HIS A 56 3.97 -1.34 14.41
C HIS A 56 4.92 -0.43 15.20
N PHE A 57 4.70 0.88 15.19
CA PHE A 57 5.51 1.82 15.95
C PHE A 57 5.42 1.58 17.47
N VAL A 58 4.21 1.37 17.99
CA VAL A 58 3.99 1.08 19.42
C VAL A 58 4.69 -0.22 19.81
N GLN A 59 4.56 -1.26 18.98
CA GLN A 59 5.22 -2.55 19.18
C GLN A 59 6.75 -2.39 19.20
N ARG A 60 7.32 -1.62 18.26
CA ARG A 60 8.77 -1.39 18.18
C ARG A 60 9.31 -0.55 19.34
N ARG A 61 8.54 0.43 19.80
CA ARG A 61 8.86 1.28 20.97
C ARG A 61 8.79 0.49 22.27
N GLY A 62 7.96 -0.56 22.33
CA GLY A 62 7.78 -1.41 23.51
C GLY A 62 7.24 -0.68 24.75
N LYS A 63 6.68 0.51 24.57
CA LYS A 63 6.18 1.40 25.63
C LYS A 63 4.91 2.10 25.18
N GLY A 64 3.94 2.24 26.09
CA GLY A 64 2.65 2.85 25.82
C GLY A 64 1.74 1.96 24.96
N LEU A 65 0.45 2.31 24.89
CA LEU A 65 -0.56 1.57 24.11
C LEU A 65 -0.92 2.27 22.79
N ALA A 66 -0.59 3.55 22.66
CA ALA A 66 -0.93 4.39 21.50
C ALA A 66 0.19 5.40 21.21
N VAL A 67 0.15 6.01 20.03
CA VAL A 67 0.98 7.18 19.70
C VAL A 67 0.38 8.47 20.26
N SER A 68 1.16 9.55 20.31
CA SER A 68 0.60 10.84 20.68
C SER A 68 -0.33 11.37 19.57
N PRO A 69 -1.31 12.26 19.87
CA PRO A 69 -2.18 12.83 18.84
C PRO A 69 -1.41 13.53 17.72
N SER A 70 -0.30 14.20 18.06
CA SER A 70 0.59 14.83 17.09
C SER A 70 1.28 13.81 16.19
N ASP A 71 1.77 12.71 16.77
CA ASP A 71 2.36 11.60 16.00
C ASP A 71 1.34 10.91 15.09
N PHE A 72 0.09 10.78 15.54
CA PHE A 72 -0.99 10.24 14.73
C PHE A 72 -1.24 11.09 13.48
N GLN A 73 -1.26 12.42 13.63
CA GLN A 73 -1.39 13.34 12.50
C GLN A 73 -0.23 13.23 11.50
N GLU A 74 1.00 12.96 11.96
CA GLU A 74 2.14 12.69 11.07
C GLU A 74 1.96 11.40 10.27
N ILE A 75 1.45 10.33 10.90
CA ILE A 75 1.15 9.07 10.20
C ILE A 75 0.06 9.28 9.15
N GLN A 76 -1.00 10.01 9.50
CA GLN A 76 -2.06 10.37 8.56
C GLN A 76 -1.52 11.12 7.35
N GLN A 77 -0.64 12.10 7.56
CA GLN A 77 -0.02 12.87 6.48
C GLN A 77 0.84 11.98 5.57
N LEU A 78 1.60 11.03 6.11
CA LEU A 78 2.39 10.09 5.29
C LEU A 78 1.52 9.19 4.41
N VAL A 79 0.43 8.67 4.98
CA VAL A 79 -0.53 7.84 4.23
C VAL A 79 -1.25 8.68 3.17
N ALA A 80 -1.65 9.91 3.51
CA ALA A 80 -2.24 10.86 2.56
C ALA A 80 -1.25 11.29 1.45
N ALA A 81 0.05 11.37 1.76
CA ALA A 81 1.11 11.63 0.79
C ALA A 81 1.40 10.42 -0.13
N GLY A 82 0.68 9.30 0.05
CA GLY A 82 0.82 8.09 -0.76
C GLY A 82 2.10 7.30 -0.45
N VAL A 83 2.71 7.49 0.72
CA VAL A 83 3.91 6.74 1.11
C VAL A 83 3.49 5.29 1.44
N PRO A 84 4.12 4.27 0.84
CA PRO A 84 3.77 2.88 1.10
C PRO A 84 4.00 2.48 2.57
N SER A 85 3.01 1.83 3.20
CA SER A 85 3.14 1.30 4.56
C SER A 85 4.39 0.42 4.80
N PRO A 86 4.83 -0.48 3.87
CA PRO A 86 6.05 -1.26 4.10
C PRO A 86 7.31 -0.40 4.15
N LEU A 87 7.36 0.71 3.39
CA LEU A 87 8.50 1.64 3.42
C LEU A 87 8.53 2.39 4.76
N ILE A 88 7.38 2.83 5.25
CA ILE A 88 7.25 3.48 6.55
C ILE A 88 7.73 2.54 7.66
N LYS A 89 7.25 1.29 7.70
CA LYS A 89 7.65 0.27 8.68
C LYS A 89 9.15 0.02 8.68
N THR A 90 9.74 -0.16 7.50
CA THR A 90 11.19 -0.37 7.35
C THR A 90 11.98 0.82 7.88
N CYS A 91 11.52 2.05 7.62
CA CYS A 91 12.17 3.26 8.13
C CYS A 91 12.06 3.37 9.65
N ILE A 92 10.92 2.98 10.24
CA ILE A 92 10.76 2.88 11.69
C ILE A 92 11.81 1.92 12.24
N ASP A 93 11.85 0.67 11.76
CA ASP A 93 12.78 -0.35 12.27
C ASP A 93 14.22 0.12 12.20
N ARG A 94 14.61 0.68 11.04
CA ARG A 94 15.94 1.24 10.83
C ARG A 94 16.25 2.39 11.78
N ALA A 95 15.29 3.29 12.02
CA ALA A 95 15.48 4.40 12.95
C ALA A 95 15.74 3.90 14.38
N PHE A 96 15.05 2.85 14.82
CA PHE A 96 15.28 2.21 16.12
C PHE A 96 16.58 1.39 16.17
N ASP A 97 16.98 0.74 15.07
CA ASP A 97 18.21 -0.07 15.00
C ASP A 97 19.49 0.80 14.99
N GLU A 98 19.45 1.91 14.24
CA GLU A 98 20.54 2.89 14.19
C GLU A 98 20.61 3.74 15.45
N TYR A 99 19.54 3.75 16.26
CA TYR A 99 19.48 4.56 17.47
C TYR A 99 20.51 4.11 18.49
N ARG A 100 21.40 5.04 18.85
CA ARG A 100 22.43 4.85 19.87
C ARG A 100 22.16 5.81 21.03
N PRO A 101 21.54 5.33 22.13
CA PRO A 101 21.23 6.17 23.27
C PRO A 101 22.51 6.72 23.90
N ARG A 102 22.56 8.03 24.12
CA ARG A 102 23.73 8.72 24.71
C ARG A 102 23.73 8.66 26.24
N HIS A 103 22.57 8.44 26.85
CA HIS A 103 22.40 8.31 28.30
C HIS A 103 21.18 7.43 28.61
N SER A 104 21.02 7.01 29.87
CA SER A 104 20.00 6.04 30.31
C SER A 104 18.53 6.46 30.13
N ARG A 105 18.28 7.69 29.66
CA ARG A 105 16.93 8.24 29.41
C ARG A 105 16.71 8.61 27.94
N ASP A 106 17.74 8.44 27.12
CA ASP A 106 17.71 8.74 25.70
C ASP A 106 16.95 7.60 25.02
N GLU A 107 15.77 7.90 24.48
CA GLU A 107 14.96 6.95 23.71
C GLU A 107 14.15 7.67 22.63
N ILE A 108 13.74 6.92 21.59
CA ILE A 108 12.79 7.41 20.58
C ILE A 108 11.40 7.45 21.21
N ARG A 109 10.94 8.66 21.55
CA ARG A 109 9.63 8.87 22.20
C ARG A 109 8.49 9.08 21.20
N SER A 110 8.79 9.70 20.07
CA SER A 110 7.83 10.24 19.11
C SER A 110 8.13 9.78 17.69
N PHE A 111 7.07 9.59 16.93
CA PHE A 111 7.09 9.23 15.52
C PHE A 111 7.69 10.33 14.65
N SER A 112 7.57 11.60 15.04
CA SER A 112 8.20 12.74 14.35
C SER A 112 9.71 12.58 14.15
N PHE A 113 10.41 11.79 14.99
CA PHE A 113 11.82 11.45 14.77
C PHE A 113 12.07 10.63 13.50
N CYS A 114 11.09 9.79 13.11
CA CYS A 114 11.17 8.91 11.95
C CYS A 114 10.71 9.61 10.65
N VAL A 115 9.80 10.59 10.75
CA VAL A 115 9.22 11.33 9.61
C VAL A 115 10.24 11.82 8.59
N PRO A 116 11.30 12.58 8.96
CA PRO A 116 12.27 13.07 7.98
C PRO A 116 13.01 11.93 7.26
N ARG A 117 13.31 10.84 7.97
CA ARG A 117 13.98 9.66 7.38
C ARG A 117 13.08 8.93 6.39
N ILE A 118 11.78 8.89 6.66
CA ILE A 118 10.78 8.31 5.77
C ILE A 118 10.68 9.14 4.48
N TYR A 119 10.58 10.46 4.58
CA TYR A 119 10.56 11.33 3.40
C TYR A 119 11.84 11.23 2.58
N ASP A 120 13.02 11.21 3.22
CA ASP A 120 14.30 11.01 2.54
C ASP A 120 14.34 9.67 1.79
N ALA A 121 13.87 8.59 2.42
CA ALA A 121 13.80 7.28 1.79
C ALA A 121 12.79 7.25 0.63
N TRP A 122 11.67 7.94 0.78
CA TRP A 122 10.64 8.06 -0.24
C TRP A 122 11.14 8.79 -1.48
N GLU A 123 11.78 9.95 -1.31
CA GLU A 123 12.36 10.71 -2.41
C GLU A 123 13.48 9.92 -3.12
N LYS A 124 14.33 9.21 -2.37
CA LYS A 124 15.33 8.30 -2.95
C LYS A 124 14.69 7.16 -3.75
N SER A 125 13.60 6.58 -3.27
CA SER A 125 12.91 5.49 -3.98
C SER A 125 12.24 5.97 -5.28
N LYS A 126 11.71 7.20 -5.30
CA LYS A 126 11.21 7.86 -6.51
C LYS A 126 12.33 8.11 -7.50
N ALA A 127 13.47 8.63 -7.03
CA ALA A 127 14.63 8.89 -7.87
C ALA A 127 15.20 7.61 -8.48
N ILE A 128 15.28 6.50 -7.72
CA ILE A 128 15.72 5.20 -8.24
C ILE A 128 14.74 4.70 -9.31
N THR A 129 13.44 4.80 -9.08
CA THR A 129 12.40 4.38 -10.04
C THR A 129 12.44 5.22 -11.33
N ALA A 130 12.73 6.52 -11.21
CA ALA A 130 12.93 7.42 -12.35
C ALA A 130 14.29 7.24 -13.05
N ALA A 131 15.27 6.64 -12.37
CA ALA A 131 16.64 6.49 -12.82
C ALA A 131 17.12 5.02 -12.79
N VAL A 132 16.30 4.07 -13.25
CA VAL A 132 16.81 2.72 -13.55
C VAL A 132 17.31 2.68 -15.00
N PRO A 133 18.62 2.83 -15.28
CA PRO A 133 19.23 1.91 -16.21
C PRO A 133 19.18 0.53 -15.54
N HIS A 134 18.79 -0.51 -16.28
CA HIS A 134 18.94 -1.90 -15.86
C HIS A 134 20.42 -2.16 -15.52
N VAL A 135 20.80 -2.02 -14.26
CA VAL A 135 22.10 -2.47 -13.76
C VAL A 135 21.85 -3.41 -12.59
N ALA A 136 22.15 -4.67 -12.85
CA ALA A 136 22.15 -5.76 -11.89
C ALA A 136 23.03 -5.41 -10.68
N VAL A 137 22.46 -5.47 -9.47
CA VAL A 137 23.24 -5.38 -8.24
C VAL A 137 23.71 -6.79 -7.86
N ALA A 138 25.00 -7.03 -8.07
CA ALA A 138 25.71 -8.20 -7.59
C ALA A 138 25.79 -8.19 -6.05
N LEU A 139 25.26 -9.24 -5.41
CA LEU A 139 25.60 -9.64 -4.05
C LEU A 139 26.14 -11.07 -4.11
N GLY A 140 27.45 -11.20 -3.83
CA GLY A 140 28.11 -12.47 -3.56
C GLY A 140 28.70 -13.18 -4.77
N SER A 141 30.04 -13.26 -4.83
CA SER A 141 30.77 -14.20 -5.67
C SER A 141 30.27 -15.63 -5.43
N GLY A 142 29.63 -16.19 -6.45
CA GLY A 142 29.31 -17.60 -6.57
C GLY A 142 28.81 -17.87 -7.99
N TYR A 143 29.71 -18.34 -8.85
CA TYR A 143 29.50 -18.97 -10.16
C TYR A 143 28.07 -18.90 -10.76
N GLN A 144 27.92 -18.12 -11.84
CA GLN A 144 26.77 -18.23 -12.74
C GLN A 144 27.06 -19.34 -13.77
N PRO A 145 26.40 -20.53 -13.73
CA PRO A 145 26.31 -21.33 -14.94
C PRO A 145 25.33 -20.63 -15.89
N ALA A 146 25.87 -20.16 -17.02
CA ALA A 146 25.09 -19.70 -18.15
C ALA A 146 24.10 -20.81 -18.57
N GLY A 147 22.80 -20.51 -18.66
CA GLY A 147 21.93 -21.36 -19.49
C GLY A 147 20.45 -21.47 -19.19
N TYR A 148 19.88 -20.93 -18.11
CA TYR A 148 18.45 -21.12 -17.86
C TYR A 148 17.61 -19.89 -18.23
N LYS A 149 17.21 -19.80 -19.50
CA LYS A 149 16.11 -18.92 -19.92
C LYS A 149 14.82 -19.44 -19.27
N SER A 150 14.23 -18.65 -18.39
CA SER A 150 12.90 -18.91 -17.80
C SER A 150 11.85 -19.07 -18.91
N LYS A 151 10.81 -19.88 -18.67
CA LYS A 151 9.72 -20.12 -19.65
C LYS A 151 9.11 -18.81 -20.16
N GLN A 152 8.92 -17.84 -19.26
CA GLN A 152 8.39 -16.52 -19.61
C GLN A 152 9.31 -15.74 -20.57
N GLN A 153 10.62 -15.92 -20.46
CA GLN A 153 11.59 -15.26 -21.33
C GLN A 153 11.56 -15.84 -22.76
N ARG A 154 11.20 -17.12 -22.92
CA ARG A 154 11.03 -17.75 -24.24
C ARG A 154 9.71 -17.37 -24.87
N GLU A 155 8.65 -17.30 -24.07
CA GLU A 155 7.33 -16.87 -24.53
C GLU A 155 7.35 -15.45 -25.10
N LEU A 156 8.08 -14.52 -24.45
CA LEU A 156 8.26 -13.17 -24.97
C LEU A 156 9.04 -13.11 -26.30
N ASP A 157 10.07 -13.96 -26.44
CA ASP A 157 10.91 -14.05 -27.66
C ASP A 157 10.11 -14.63 -28.85
N GLU A 158 9.26 -15.64 -28.59
CA GLU A 158 8.38 -16.23 -29.58
C GLU A 158 7.28 -15.24 -30.03
N LEU A 159 6.69 -14.49 -29.09
CA LEU A 159 5.70 -13.45 -29.39
C LEU A 159 6.28 -12.31 -30.25
N GLU A 160 7.52 -11.91 -29.98
CA GLU A 160 8.19 -10.86 -30.75
C GLU A 160 8.50 -11.32 -32.17
N ARG A 161 8.97 -12.57 -32.33
CA ARG A 161 9.20 -13.19 -33.64
C ARG A 161 7.90 -13.33 -34.46
N LEU A 162 6.80 -13.69 -33.82
CA LEU A 162 5.48 -13.79 -34.49
C LEU A 162 4.98 -12.43 -34.97
N ARG A 163 5.13 -11.38 -34.15
CA ARG A 163 4.72 -10.02 -34.51
C ARG A 163 5.54 -9.47 -35.67
N GLU A 164 6.84 -9.75 -35.71
CA GLU A 164 7.71 -9.30 -36.79
C GLU A 164 7.39 -9.99 -38.13
N GLU A 165 7.02 -11.29 -38.10
CA GLU A 165 6.61 -12.00 -39.31
C GLU A 165 5.28 -11.47 -39.87
N GLU A 166 4.34 -11.11 -39.01
CA GLU A 166 3.05 -10.53 -39.41
C GLU A 166 3.24 -9.14 -40.05
N LEU A 167 4.06 -8.29 -39.43
CA LEU A 167 4.40 -6.96 -39.97
C LEU A 167 5.11 -7.04 -41.34
N LYS A 168 5.93 -8.09 -41.53
CA LYS A 168 6.63 -8.33 -42.78
C LYS A 168 5.72 -8.81 -43.91
N ARG A 169 4.61 -9.49 -43.59
CA ARG A 169 3.59 -9.88 -44.58
C ARG A 169 2.72 -8.70 -44.99
N GLU A 170 2.39 -7.80 -44.06
CA GLU A 170 1.63 -6.59 -44.37
C GLU A 170 2.40 -5.63 -45.28
N GLN A 171 3.73 -5.51 -45.11
CA GLN A 171 4.58 -4.70 -46.00
C GLN A 171 4.77 -5.32 -47.40
N ALA A 172 4.58 -6.63 -47.56
CA ALA A 172 4.70 -7.33 -48.84
C ALA A 172 3.39 -7.42 -49.65
N SER A 173 2.24 -7.09 -49.04
CA SER A 173 0.93 -7.06 -49.72
C SER A 173 0.58 -5.67 -50.30
N GLY A 174 1.50 -4.70 -50.21
CA GLY A 174 1.32 -3.32 -50.65
C GLY A 174 2.19 -2.92 -51.85
N HIS A 175 2.43 -3.81 -52.81
CA HIS A 175 2.98 -3.46 -54.12
C HIS A 175 2.26 -4.19 -55.24
#